data_AF-A0A9E2A6U5-F1
#
_entry.id   AF-A0A9E2A6U5-F1
#
_cell.length_a   1.000
_cell.length_b   1.000
_cell.length_c   1.000
_cell.angle_alpha   90.00
_cell.angle_beta   90.00
_cell.angle_gamma   90.00
#
_symmetry.space_group_name_H-M   'P 1'
#
loop_
_entity.id
_entity.type
_entity.pdbx_description
1 polymer ?
#
loop_
_entity_poly.entity_id
_entity_poly.type
_entity_poly.pdbx_seq_one_letter_code
_entity_poly.pdbx_strand_id
1 'polypeptide(L)'
;MGAEQNGGADARLEARIESLVERMTVEEKIGQMSQVQAAVGSIPEELRSAVAAGRIGSILNEVDVEVVNELQRIAVEDSRLGIPLMMGRDVIHGFRTILP
;
A
#
# COMPACT_ATOMS: atom_id res chain seq x y z
N MET A 1 -35.65 3.74 -8.26
CA MET A 1 -35.48 3.12 -6.92
C MET A 1 -34.18 2.33 -6.94
N GLY A 2 -33.11 2.83 -6.33
CA GLY A 2 -31.81 2.13 -6.34
C GLY A 2 -30.69 2.78 -5.51
N ALA A 3 -30.96 3.89 -4.80
CA ALA A 3 -29.92 4.64 -4.08
C ALA A 3 -29.86 4.35 -2.56
N GLU A 4 -30.76 3.56 -1.99
CA GLU A 4 -30.89 3.45 -0.52
C GLU A 4 -30.09 2.30 0.12
N GLN A 5 -29.32 1.51 -0.64
CA GLN A 5 -28.54 0.40 -0.07
C GLN A 5 -27.05 0.76 0.23
N ASN A 6 -26.56 1.96 -0.13
CA ASN A 6 -25.14 2.30 0.02
C ASN A 6 -24.77 2.94 1.38
N GLY A 7 -25.70 3.67 2.00
CA GLY A 7 -25.38 4.48 3.20
C GLY A 7 -24.94 3.67 4.43
N GLY A 8 -25.44 2.44 4.59
CA GLY A 8 -25.07 1.58 5.72
C GLY A 8 -23.71 0.88 5.56
N ALA A 9 -23.31 0.58 4.32
CA ALA A 9 -22.02 -0.03 4.01
C ALA A 9 -20.90 1.02 4.10
N ASP A 10 -21.15 2.22 3.58
CA ASP A 10 -20.22 3.35 3.65
C ASP A 10 -19.96 3.75 5.11
N ALA A 11 -21.00 3.84 5.94
CA ALA A 11 -20.83 4.15 7.37
C ALA A 11 -19.98 3.11 8.13
N ARG A 12 -20.10 1.82 7.79
CA ARG A 12 -19.28 0.76 8.38
C ARG A 12 -17.82 0.84 7.91
N LEU A 13 -17.60 1.20 6.65
CA LEU A 13 -16.27 1.42 6.10
C LEU A 13 -15.59 2.61 6.78
N GLU A 14 -16.28 3.75 6.88
CA GLU A 14 -15.78 4.95 7.55
C GLU A 14 -15.40 4.67 9.01
N ALA A 15 -16.27 4.01 9.77
CA ALA A 15 -15.97 3.65 11.16
C ALA A 15 -14.73 2.75 11.30
N ARG A 16 -14.50 1.86 10.32
CA ARG A 16 -13.31 0.99 10.29
C ARG A 16 -12.05 1.78 9.94
N ILE A 17 -12.14 2.74 9.02
CA ILE A 17 -11.02 3.63 8.66
C ILE A 17 -10.67 4.51 9.84
N GLU A 18 -11.67 5.14 10.48
CA GLU A 18 -11.48 5.99 11.65
C GLU A 18 -10.79 5.21 12.78
N SER A 19 -11.31 4.03 13.13
CA SER A 19 -10.68 3.16 14.14
C SER A 19 -9.24 2.76 13.79
N LEU A 20 -8.93 2.53 12.51
CA LEU A 20 -7.57 2.25 12.07
C LEU A 20 -6.66 3.48 12.24
N VAL A 21 -7.09 4.65 11.78
CA VAL A 21 -6.33 5.90 11.84
C VAL A 21 -6.11 6.37 13.28
N GLU A 22 -7.07 6.14 14.18
CA GLU A 22 -6.94 6.40 15.62
C GLU A 22 -5.83 5.57 16.26
N ARG A 23 -5.65 4.32 15.80
CA ARG A 23 -4.62 3.41 16.33
C ARG A 23 -3.21 3.72 15.83
N MET A 24 -3.05 4.61 14.84
CA MET A 24 -1.77 4.95 14.24
C MET A 24 -1.00 6.01 15.04
N THR A 25 0.32 5.88 15.10
CA THR A 25 1.21 6.95 15.55
C THR A 25 1.32 8.04 14.47
N VAL A 26 1.90 9.19 14.82
CA VAL A 26 2.15 10.27 13.84
C VAL A 26 3.10 9.79 12.75
N GLU A 27 4.12 9.02 13.10
CA GLU A 27 5.11 8.48 12.18
C GLU A 27 4.49 7.53 11.17
N GLU A 28 3.56 6.66 11.60
CA GLU A 28 2.85 5.76 10.68
C GLU A 28 1.88 6.53 9.77
N LYS A 29 1.23 7.60 10.27
CA LYS A 29 0.39 8.48 9.45
C LYS A 29 1.22 9.17 8.37
N ILE A 30 2.40 9.68 8.72
CA ILE A 30 3.37 10.22 7.76
C ILE A 30 3.79 9.13 6.77
N GLY A 31 4.01 7.91 7.27
CA GLY A 31 4.36 6.75 6.46
C GLY A 31 3.32 6.44 5.38
N GLN A 32 2.03 6.51 5.70
CA GLN A 32 0.96 6.31 4.71
C GLN A 32 0.96 7.36 3.59
N MET A 33 1.52 8.56 3.85
CA MET A 33 1.69 9.62 2.85
C MET A 33 3.00 9.52 2.07
N SER A 34 3.83 8.51 2.37
CA SER A 34 5.14 8.31 1.76
C SER A 34 5.06 7.33 0.59
N GLN A 35 5.47 7.81 -0.58
CA GLN A 35 5.64 7.00 -1.79
C GLN A 35 7.12 6.94 -2.16
N VAL A 36 7.64 5.73 -2.36
CA VAL A 36 9.05 5.54 -2.72
C VAL A 36 9.20 4.82 -4.05
N GLN A 37 10.36 4.98 -4.68
CA GLN A 37 10.72 4.21 -5.85
C GLN A 37 11.39 2.89 -5.43
N ALA A 38 10.99 1.77 -6.06
CA ALA A 38 11.61 0.48 -5.84
C ALA A 38 13.03 0.41 -6.43
N ALA A 39 13.85 -0.49 -5.88
CA ALA A 39 15.19 -0.78 -6.39
C ALA A 39 15.21 -1.80 -7.56
N VAL A 40 14.03 -2.15 -8.11
CA VAL A 40 13.78 -3.07 -9.24
C VAL A 40 14.48 -4.43 -9.09
N GLY A 41 13.70 -5.47 -8.77
CA GLY A 41 14.21 -6.84 -8.65
C GLY A 41 15.03 -7.09 -7.39
N SER A 42 15.06 -6.16 -6.44
CA SER A 42 15.70 -6.32 -5.14
C SER A 42 15.02 -5.50 -4.05
N ILE A 43 15.21 -5.91 -2.79
CA ILE A 43 14.73 -5.20 -1.61
C ILE A 43 15.95 -4.78 -0.79
N PRO A 44 16.42 -3.53 -0.91
CA PRO A 44 17.45 -3.00 -0.04
C PRO A 44 17.03 -3.10 1.43
N GLU A 45 17.98 -3.33 2.34
CA GLU A 45 17.67 -3.48 3.77
C GLU A 45 16.97 -2.25 4.35
N GLU A 46 17.34 -1.05 3.88
CA GLU A 46 16.70 0.21 4.25
C GLU A 46 15.21 0.23 3.85
N LEU A 47 14.88 -0.29 2.67
CA LEU A 47 13.49 -0.40 2.19
C LEU A 47 12.73 -1.42 3.04
N ARG A 48 13.29 -2.62 3.25
CA ARG A 48 12.70 -3.66 4.12
C ARG A 48 12.39 -3.09 5.50
N SER A 49 13.37 -2.47 6.13
CA SER A 49 13.26 -1.88 7.46
C SER A 49 12.23 -0.74 7.51
N ALA A 50 12.15 0.09 6.46
CA ALA A 50 11.15 1.16 6.38
C ALA A 50 9.72 0.64 6.20
N VAL A 51 9.52 -0.42 5.40
CA VAL A 51 8.21 -1.09 5.23
C VAL A 51 7.77 -1.75 6.54
N ALA A 52 8.64 -2.54 7.18
CA ALA A 52 8.34 -3.19 8.45
C ALA A 52 8.02 -2.18 9.57
N ALA A 53 8.64 -0.99 9.53
CA ALA A 53 8.36 0.10 10.46
C ALA A 53 7.09 0.92 10.13
N GLY A 54 6.34 0.57 9.07
CA GLY A 54 5.13 1.30 8.66
C GLY A 54 5.39 2.71 8.11
N ARG A 55 6.59 2.98 7.59
CA ARG A 55 7.02 4.31 7.10
C ARG A 55 6.80 4.53 5.60
N ILE A 56 6.19 3.57 4.91
CA ILE A 56 5.93 3.62 3.46
C ILE A 56 4.49 3.15 3.23
N GLY A 57 3.73 3.94 2.47
CA GLY A 57 2.35 3.63 2.08
C GLY A 57 2.26 3.09 0.65
N SER A 58 3.16 3.51 -0.23
CA SER A 58 3.18 3.03 -1.62
C SER A 58 4.58 2.92 -2.22
N ILE A 59 4.69 2.03 -3.20
CA ILE A 59 5.92 1.76 -3.95
C ILE A 59 5.64 1.90 -5.44
N LEU A 60 6.51 2.62 -6.14
CA LEU A 60 6.47 2.79 -7.59
C LEU A 60 7.51 1.91 -8.29
N ASN A 61 7.11 1.42 -9.48
CA ASN A 61 7.96 0.85 -10.52
C ASN A 61 8.54 -0.55 -10.26
N GLU A 62 8.20 -1.22 -9.16
CA GLU A 62 8.48 -2.66 -9.01
C GLU A 62 7.52 -3.50 -9.86
N VAL A 63 8.05 -4.50 -10.56
CA VAL A 63 7.29 -5.39 -11.45
C VAL A 63 7.67 -6.85 -11.36
N ASP A 64 8.75 -7.15 -10.65
CA ASP A 64 9.05 -8.51 -10.26
C ASP A 64 8.03 -8.96 -9.21
N VAL A 65 7.23 -9.97 -9.57
CA VAL A 65 6.12 -10.47 -8.73
C VAL A 65 6.63 -11.05 -7.41
N GLU A 66 7.81 -11.65 -7.40
CA GLU A 66 8.39 -12.23 -6.19
C GLU A 66 8.77 -11.11 -5.21
N VAL A 67 9.35 -10.03 -5.73
CA VAL A 67 9.69 -8.84 -4.94
C VAL A 67 8.43 -8.13 -4.44
N VAL A 68 7.42 -7.93 -5.29
CA VAL A 68 6.13 -7.34 -4.88
C VAL A 68 5.49 -8.15 -3.74
N ASN A 69 5.44 -9.47 -3.88
CA ASN A 69 4.85 -10.35 -2.88
C ASN A 69 5.62 -10.31 -1.56
N GLU A 70 6.95 -10.29 -1.61
CA GLU A 70 7.76 -10.19 -0.40
C GLU A 70 7.57 -8.83 0.30
N LEU A 71 7.51 -7.72 -0.45
CA LEU A 71 7.21 -6.40 0.12
C LEU A 71 5.81 -6.34 0.77
N GLN A 72 4.81 -6.94 0.13
CA GLN A 72 3.47 -7.07 0.72
C GLN A 72 3.48 -7.93 1.99
N ARG A 73 4.21 -9.05 1.97
CA ARG A 73 4.35 -9.93 3.11
C ARG A 73 4.96 -9.20 4.30
N ILE A 74 6.05 -8.45 4.09
CA ILE A 74 6.67 -7.61 5.14
C ILE A 74 5.66 -6.58 5.66
N ALA A 75 4.92 -5.90 4.78
CA ALA A 75 3.95 -4.89 5.21
C ALA A 75 2.81 -5.48 6.05
N VAL A 76 2.31 -6.67 5.70
CA VAL A 76 1.17 -7.30 6.36
C VAL A 76 1.57 -8.09 7.61
N GLU A 77 2.69 -8.80 7.57
CA GLU A 77 3.13 -9.73 8.63
C GLU A 77 4.08 -9.08 9.65
N ASP A 78 4.98 -8.21 9.19
CA ASP A 78 6.06 -7.68 10.04
C ASP A 78 5.75 -6.28 10.59
N SER A 79 4.81 -5.54 10.00
CA SER A 79 4.42 -4.20 10.49
C SER A 79 3.36 -4.27 11.60
N ARG A 80 3.41 -3.30 12.52
CA ARG A 80 2.56 -3.27 13.73
C ARG A 80 1.05 -3.34 13.44
N LEU A 81 0.59 -2.69 12.38
CA LEU A 81 -0.82 -2.62 12.01
C LEU A 81 -1.18 -3.47 10.79
N GLY A 82 -0.20 -4.09 10.12
CA GLY A 82 -0.42 -4.93 8.95
C GLY A 82 -1.07 -4.21 7.77
N ILE A 83 -0.82 -2.91 7.60
CA ILE A 83 -1.43 -2.11 6.53
C ILE A 83 -0.71 -2.45 5.20
N PRO A 84 -1.43 -2.93 4.17
CA PRO A 84 -0.82 -3.32 2.90
C PRO A 84 -0.33 -2.10 2.11
N LEU A 85 0.64 -2.32 1.23
CA LEU A 85 1.18 -1.25 0.36
C LEU A 85 0.34 -1.08 -0.90
N MET A 86 0.30 0.13 -1.46
CA MET A 86 -0.11 0.32 -2.85
C MET A 86 1.08 0.12 -3.79
N MET A 87 0.89 -0.63 -4.87
CA MET A 87 1.90 -0.83 -5.91
C MET A 87 1.51 -0.04 -7.14
N GLY A 88 2.29 1.00 -7.46
CA GLY A 88 2.04 1.88 -8.59
C GLY A 88 3.02 1.64 -9.74
N ARG A 89 2.55 1.89 -10.96
CA ARG A 89 3.35 1.80 -12.19
C ARG A 89 2.74 2.73 -13.23
N ASP A 90 3.59 3.42 -13.97
CA ASP A 90 3.16 4.19 -15.13
C ASP A 90 2.83 3.22 -16.29
N VAL A 91 1.57 2.77 -16.35
CA VAL A 91 1.03 1.94 -17.44
C VAL A 91 0.19 2.82 -18.35
N ILE A 92 0.85 3.49 -19.30
CA ILE A 92 0.23 4.53 -20.14
C ILE A 92 -0.51 3.92 -21.34
N HIS A 93 0.14 3.02 -22.08
CA HIS A 93 -0.39 2.44 -23.34
C HIS A 93 -0.15 0.92 -23.40
N GLY A 94 -0.12 0.26 -22.25
CA GLY A 94 0.14 -1.18 -22.13
C GLY A 94 1.35 -1.50 -21.24
N PHE A 95 1.34 -2.71 -20.67
CA PHE A 95 2.38 -3.17 -19.74
C PHE A 95 3.33 -4.18 -20.39
N ARG A 96 2.82 -5.38 -20.72
CA ARG A 96 3.56 -6.41 -21.50
C ARG A 96 3.25 -6.32 -22.99
N THR A 97 1.97 -6.21 -23.32
CA THR A 97 1.52 -5.94 -24.69
C THR A 97 1.29 -4.44 -24.82
N ILE A 98 1.93 -3.83 -25.82
CA ILE A 98 1.85 -2.39 -26.09
C ILE A 98 0.80 -2.13 -27.16
N LEU A 99 -0.10 -1.20 -26.89
CA LEU A 99 -1.09 -0.69 -27.83
C LEU A 99 -0.69 0.73 -28.29
N PRO A 100 -1.05 1.16 -29.52
CA PRO A 100 -0.86 2.54 -29.98
C PRO A 100 -1.70 3.55 -29.21
#